data_AF-A0A520TMG9-F1
#
_entry.id   AF-A0A520TMG9-F1
#
_cell.length_a   1.000
_cell.length_b   1.000
_cell.length_c   1.000
_cell.angle_alpha   90.00
_cell.angle_beta   90.00
_cell.angle_gamma   90.00
#
_symmetry.space_group_name_H-M   'P 1'
#
loop_
_entity.id
_entity.type
_entity.pdbx_description
1 polymer ?
#
loop_
_entity_poly.entity_id
_entity_poly.type
_entity_poly.pdbx_seq_one_letter_code
_entity_poly.pdbx_strand_id
1 'polypeptide(L)'
;MQKNHPELNKRAQGWLNFLYLKATTPDDWSEDGSPNEWWDQTSTAPMCSFPRFDLQESTYAIGLMADKTPAWREVYSEILDEIAERSITYWAAIDWLSQFGHDPDRPNYPEAWKGTLIPEEFWGNYDAPGWTANGIAPWGFHADPIGADGNLFFKGWLNLTQSLHTYVSGYNKWSTPFNVAGAYNSRFEWTQHQLADHLHQQWSKTPMGPHCENTKAWPFCLSAAGLGLMMYDKIFDNNFHSSYSNWLSFTKDKYYGFNKNGSLEWVTMYFDEINDHHHRTLPTHGLAVAFYAKPQDPQFAELLYRGAINFLGWDNPSNPITNEFIPDPRMFALGLTMSKEFDDQVTHERLRKYAEENFEPQFFGLNDGQFGFWFNLGEKWPRGQLSALAMCAEVCEPGAWESLFNRPNLTKFYSPSIQGIDFPALFVEKAFHDDQQGQLHFSIRDGDKTKTNQKTFIEVFNLPDANSITILCDGKEFRDYTMVDDSRISINTEVNHHNFVIRTGYFLSQQEEWGLNKKLKEVKNLEGTRSSHSPRLTSSLILPSNLNSCGCC
;
A
#
# COMPACT_ATOMS: atom_id res chain seq x y z
N MET A 1 -22.26 -6.05 23.41
CA MET A 1 -21.15 -5.40 22.72
C MET A 1 -21.75 -4.48 21.67
N GLN A 2 -21.65 -3.15 21.84
CA GLN A 2 -21.86 -2.24 20.70
C GLN A 2 -20.88 -2.68 19.62
N LYS A 3 -21.36 -3.03 18.42
CA LYS A 3 -20.49 -3.14 17.26
C LYS A 3 -19.90 -1.75 17.08
N ASN A 4 -18.64 -1.54 17.47
CA ASN A 4 -17.92 -0.33 17.11
C ASN A 4 -17.93 -0.27 15.58
N HIS A 5 -18.60 0.73 15.04
CA HIS A 5 -18.61 0.96 13.61
C HIS A 5 -17.23 1.53 13.23
N PRO A 6 -16.65 1.14 12.09
CA PRO A 6 -15.32 1.60 11.70
C PRO A 6 -15.37 3.11 11.39
N GLU A 7 -14.46 3.87 11.99
CA GLU A 7 -14.31 5.31 11.83
C GLU A 7 -12.82 5.66 11.69
N LEU A 8 -12.50 6.71 10.94
CA LEU A 8 -11.15 7.25 10.87
C LEU A 8 -10.89 8.16 12.06
N ASN A 9 -9.78 7.92 12.77
CA ASN A 9 -9.37 8.80 13.86
C ASN A 9 -8.83 10.15 13.31
N LYS A 10 -8.66 11.15 14.19
CA LYS A 10 -8.20 12.49 13.78
C LYS A 10 -6.81 12.50 13.12
N ARG A 11 -5.89 11.65 13.57
CA ARG A 11 -4.53 11.55 12.98
C ARG A 11 -4.60 10.94 11.58
N ALA A 12 -5.42 9.91 11.38
CA ALA A 12 -5.70 9.33 10.08
C ALA A 12 -6.31 10.35 9.11
N GLN A 13 -7.28 11.16 9.57
CA GLN A 13 -7.85 12.26 8.76
C GLN A 13 -6.79 13.32 8.40
N GLY A 14 -5.96 13.73 9.37
CA GLY A 14 -4.89 14.70 9.11
C GLY A 14 -3.82 14.18 8.16
N TRP A 15 -3.46 12.90 8.25
CA TRP A 15 -2.54 12.26 7.30
C TRP A 15 -3.16 12.13 5.91
N LEU A 16 -4.45 11.77 5.80
CA LEU A 16 -5.16 11.72 4.53
C LEU A 16 -5.15 13.08 3.82
N ASN A 17 -5.38 14.17 4.56
CA ASN A 17 -5.29 15.53 4.03
C ASN A 17 -3.87 15.85 3.53
N PHE A 18 -2.84 15.53 4.30
CA PHE A 18 -1.46 15.74 3.86
C PHE A 18 -1.13 14.89 2.62
N LEU A 19 -1.48 13.60 2.60
CA LEU A 19 -1.23 12.73 1.45
C LEU A 19 -1.98 13.19 0.20
N TYR A 20 -3.22 13.65 0.33
CA TYR A 20 -3.97 14.22 -0.79
C TYR A 20 -3.25 15.43 -1.36
N LEU A 21 -2.87 16.40 -0.52
CA LEU A 21 -2.10 17.56 -0.97
C LEU A 21 -0.77 17.14 -1.60
N LYS A 22 -0.08 16.18 -0.97
CA LYS A 22 1.20 15.65 -1.43
C LYS A 22 1.11 15.02 -2.81
N ALA A 23 0.09 14.20 -3.05
CA ALA A 23 -0.11 13.49 -4.31
C ALA A 23 -0.61 14.42 -5.44
N THR A 24 -1.46 15.40 -5.11
CA THR A 24 -2.10 16.29 -6.10
C THR A 24 -1.31 17.57 -6.38
N THR A 25 -0.25 17.86 -5.63
CA THR A 25 0.62 18.99 -5.93
C THR A 25 1.46 18.69 -7.17
N PRO A 26 1.43 19.57 -8.20
CA PRO A 26 2.24 19.38 -9.40
C PRO A 26 3.73 19.32 -9.07
N ASP A 27 4.40 18.30 -9.59
CA ASP A 27 5.84 18.10 -9.54
C ASP A 27 6.33 17.42 -10.83
N ASP A 28 7.65 17.30 -11.00
CA ASP A 28 8.24 16.78 -12.22
C ASP A 28 9.05 15.52 -11.93
N TRP A 29 8.45 14.36 -12.22
CA TRP A 29 9.09 13.06 -12.10
C TRP A 29 9.73 12.55 -13.40
N SER A 30 9.87 13.42 -14.41
CA SER A 30 10.60 13.10 -15.64
C SER A 30 12.13 13.07 -15.43
N GLU A 31 12.85 12.59 -16.44
CA GLU A 31 14.32 12.53 -16.44
C GLU A 31 14.98 13.91 -16.35
N ASP A 32 14.31 14.94 -16.87
CA ASP A 32 14.79 16.33 -16.86
C ASP A 32 14.32 17.11 -15.60
N GLY A 33 13.49 16.47 -14.77
CA GLY A 33 12.80 17.06 -13.63
C GLY A 33 13.40 16.74 -12.27
N SER A 34 12.69 17.11 -11.22
CA SER A 34 12.95 16.67 -9.86
C SER A 34 11.64 16.60 -9.05
N PRO A 35 11.38 15.50 -8.33
CA PRO A 35 10.24 15.38 -7.43
C PRO A 35 10.21 16.49 -6.40
N ASN A 36 9.02 16.82 -5.90
CA ASN A 36 8.88 17.74 -4.78
C ASN A 36 9.66 17.24 -3.54
N GLU A 37 10.17 18.17 -2.71
CA GLU A 37 10.91 17.84 -1.47
C GLU A 37 10.09 17.03 -0.45
N TRP A 38 8.77 16.94 -0.62
CA TRP A 38 7.91 16.07 0.17
C TRP A 38 8.14 14.58 -0.03
N TRP A 39 8.67 14.18 -1.19
CA TRP A 39 8.96 12.78 -1.49
C TRP A 39 10.31 12.40 -0.91
N ASP A 40 10.28 11.53 0.10
CA ASP A 40 11.45 11.08 0.82
C ASP A 40 12.36 10.24 -0.07
N GLN A 41 13.63 10.65 -0.14
CA GLN A 41 14.66 10.03 -0.94
C GLN A 41 15.95 9.76 -0.14
N THR A 42 15.89 9.78 1.20
CA THR A 42 17.10 9.62 2.02
C THR A 42 16.95 8.72 3.24
N SER A 43 15.74 8.40 3.69
CA SER A 43 15.56 7.48 4.82
C SER A 43 16.15 6.09 4.57
N THR A 44 16.50 5.42 5.67
CA THR A 44 16.94 4.01 5.72
C THR A 44 18.24 3.72 4.93
N ALA A 45 18.98 4.74 4.51
CA ALA A 45 20.23 4.60 3.78
C ALA A 45 21.21 3.59 4.44
N PRO A 46 21.91 2.76 3.64
CA PRO A 46 21.97 2.80 2.18
C PRO A 46 20.78 2.14 1.48
N MET A 47 19.96 1.37 2.21
CA MET A 47 18.79 0.69 1.65
C MET A 47 17.57 1.63 1.63
N CYS A 48 16.56 1.32 0.83
CA CYS A 48 15.28 2.06 0.83
C CYS A 48 15.37 3.60 0.69
N SER A 49 16.47 4.14 0.14
CA SER A 49 16.78 5.58 0.11
C SER A 49 16.49 6.22 -1.25
N PHE A 50 15.34 5.90 -1.83
CA PHE A 50 14.90 6.42 -3.14
C PHE A 50 13.42 6.83 -3.10
N PRO A 51 12.98 7.82 -3.90
CA PRO A 51 11.60 8.36 -3.86
C PRO A 51 10.50 7.29 -3.96
N ARG A 52 10.75 6.21 -4.69
CA ARG A 52 9.77 5.11 -4.83
C ARG A 52 9.38 4.46 -3.51
N PHE A 53 10.24 4.47 -2.50
CA PHE A 53 9.95 3.81 -1.23
C PHE A 53 8.88 4.60 -0.46
N ASP A 54 8.91 5.93 -0.59
CA ASP A 54 7.86 6.79 -0.08
C ASP A 54 6.55 6.65 -0.88
N LEU A 55 6.62 6.53 -2.22
CA LEU A 55 5.45 6.23 -3.06
C LEU A 55 4.73 4.97 -2.56
N GLN A 56 5.44 3.84 -2.46
CA GLN A 56 4.83 2.57 -2.07
C GLN A 56 4.34 2.54 -0.62
N GLU A 57 5.11 3.08 0.33
CA GLU A 57 4.68 3.11 1.75
C GLU A 57 3.47 4.00 1.99
N SER A 58 3.34 5.08 1.23
CA SER A 58 2.17 5.95 1.29
C SER A 58 0.88 5.22 0.89
N THR A 59 0.94 4.10 0.17
CA THR A 59 -0.25 3.34 -0.25
C THR A 59 -0.87 2.47 0.85
N TYR A 60 -0.10 2.05 1.84
CA TYR A 60 -0.54 1.02 2.81
C TYR A 60 -1.65 1.50 3.72
N ALA A 61 -1.46 2.68 4.32
CA ALA A 61 -2.49 3.30 5.13
C ALA A 61 -3.74 3.63 4.31
N ILE A 62 -3.59 4.02 3.03
CA ILE A 62 -4.72 4.33 2.14
C ILE A 62 -5.60 3.10 1.90
N GLY A 63 -5.00 1.93 1.62
CA GLY A 63 -5.75 0.68 1.49
C GLY A 63 -6.57 0.35 2.75
N LEU A 64 -5.96 0.53 3.94
CA LEU A 64 -6.65 0.33 5.23
C LEU A 64 -7.76 1.36 5.48
N MET A 65 -7.54 2.64 5.14
CA MET A 65 -8.53 3.71 5.29
C MET A 65 -9.75 3.48 4.39
N ALA A 66 -9.52 3.01 3.16
CA ALA A 66 -10.58 2.66 2.22
C ALA A 66 -11.48 1.53 2.75
N ASP A 67 -10.95 0.60 3.55
CA ASP A 67 -11.74 -0.47 4.18
C ASP A 67 -12.42 -0.02 5.49
N LYS A 68 -11.94 1.04 6.13
CA LYS A 68 -12.62 1.70 7.25
C LYS A 68 -13.84 2.50 6.79
N THR A 69 -13.78 3.08 5.60
CA THR A 69 -14.83 3.94 5.02
C THR A 69 -15.26 3.48 3.63
N PRO A 70 -15.67 2.20 3.45
CA PRO A 70 -15.83 1.58 2.12
C PRO A 70 -16.89 2.23 1.23
N ALA A 71 -17.85 2.97 1.80
CA ALA A 71 -18.86 3.69 1.05
C ALA A 71 -18.39 5.07 0.55
N TRP A 72 -17.12 5.45 0.77
CA TRP A 72 -16.50 6.65 0.22
C TRP A 72 -15.08 6.35 -0.28
N ARG A 73 -14.77 6.68 -1.54
CA ARG A 73 -13.56 6.14 -2.21
C ARG A 73 -12.78 7.13 -3.07
N GLU A 74 -13.34 8.27 -3.45
CA GLU A 74 -12.77 9.15 -4.48
C GLU A 74 -11.37 9.70 -4.13
N VAL A 75 -11.19 10.24 -2.92
CA VAL A 75 -9.91 10.80 -2.47
C VAL A 75 -8.83 9.72 -2.35
N TYR A 76 -9.17 8.54 -1.83
CA TYR A 76 -8.24 7.42 -1.79
C TYR A 76 -7.83 6.96 -3.19
N SER A 77 -8.79 6.94 -4.11
CA SER A 77 -8.59 6.54 -5.50
C SER A 77 -7.67 7.52 -6.21
N GLU A 78 -7.88 8.83 -6.03
CA GLU A 78 -7.05 9.89 -6.62
C GLU A 78 -5.61 9.85 -6.09
N ILE A 79 -5.41 9.70 -4.77
CA ILE A 79 -4.07 9.54 -4.19
C ILE A 79 -3.35 8.32 -4.79
N LEU A 80 -4.05 7.18 -4.88
CA LEU A 80 -3.47 5.96 -5.45
C LEU A 80 -3.18 6.09 -6.94
N ASP A 81 -4.01 6.84 -7.69
CA ASP A 81 -3.79 7.09 -9.11
C ASP A 81 -2.56 7.97 -9.33
N GLU A 82 -2.45 9.08 -8.60
CA GLU A 82 -1.30 9.99 -8.62
C GLU A 82 0.01 9.29 -8.23
N ILE A 83 -0.02 8.39 -7.25
CA ILE A 83 1.13 7.57 -6.86
C ILE A 83 1.47 6.55 -7.96
N ALA A 84 0.48 5.88 -8.54
CA ALA A 84 0.69 4.88 -9.59
C ALA A 84 1.22 5.51 -10.89
N GLU A 85 0.75 6.70 -11.26
CA GLU A 85 1.28 7.48 -12.39
C GLU A 85 2.73 7.88 -12.17
N ARG A 86 3.10 8.36 -10.98
CA ARG A 86 4.52 8.62 -10.64
C ARG A 86 5.35 7.34 -10.67
N SER A 87 4.79 6.20 -10.27
CA SER A 87 5.49 4.92 -10.19
C SER A 87 5.96 4.37 -11.55
N ILE A 88 5.47 4.90 -12.68
CA ILE A 88 5.92 4.51 -14.04
C ILE A 88 6.92 5.49 -14.67
N THR A 89 7.34 6.53 -13.93
CA THR A 89 8.23 7.59 -14.43
C THR A 89 9.70 7.39 -14.00
N TYR A 90 10.60 8.27 -14.47
CA TYR A 90 12.04 8.14 -14.30
C TYR A 90 12.43 8.08 -12.82
N TRP A 91 11.91 8.98 -12.00
CA TRP A 91 12.31 9.08 -10.58
C TRP A 91 11.86 7.89 -9.73
N ALA A 92 10.86 7.13 -10.16
CA ALA A 92 10.46 5.89 -9.49
C ALA A 92 11.46 4.73 -9.71
N ALA A 93 12.19 4.75 -10.82
CA ALA A 93 13.20 3.75 -11.17
C ALA A 93 14.62 4.35 -11.24
N ILE A 94 14.85 5.52 -10.64
CA ILE A 94 16.08 6.31 -10.84
C ILE A 94 17.35 5.52 -10.57
N ASP A 95 17.37 4.69 -9.54
CA ASP A 95 18.51 3.86 -9.20
C ASP A 95 18.80 2.82 -10.29
N TRP A 96 17.80 2.13 -10.82
CA TRP A 96 17.98 1.22 -11.95
C TRP A 96 18.44 1.95 -13.23
N LEU A 97 18.01 3.20 -13.39
CA LEU A 97 18.26 4.04 -14.55
C LEU A 97 19.56 4.86 -14.47
N SER A 98 20.26 4.83 -13.34
CA SER A 98 21.49 5.62 -13.14
C SER A 98 22.65 4.85 -12.51
N GLN A 99 22.38 3.80 -11.74
CA GLN A 99 23.41 3.02 -11.05
C GLN A 99 23.95 1.91 -11.95
N PHE A 100 24.76 2.31 -12.92
CA PHE A 100 25.35 1.39 -13.89
C PHE A 100 26.67 0.81 -13.41
N GLY A 101 26.82 -0.51 -13.56
CA GLY A 101 28.03 -1.21 -13.15
C GLY A 101 28.22 -1.26 -11.63
N HIS A 102 29.47 -1.44 -11.20
CA HIS A 102 29.81 -1.42 -9.78
C HIS A 102 29.74 -0.01 -9.21
N ASP A 103 29.32 0.07 -7.95
CA ASP A 103 29.22 1.30 -7.18
C ASP A 103 30.59 1.98 -7.10
N PRO A 104 30.73 3.22 -7.60
CA PRO A 104 31.98 3.97 -7.54
C PRO A 104 32.41 4.29 -6.11
N ASP A 105 31.49 4.30 -5.14
CA ASP A 105 31.76 4.64 -3.74
C ASP A 105 32.23 3.46 -2.88
N ARG A 106 32.39 2.24 -3.44
CA ARG A 106 32.98 1.08 -2.74
C ARG A 106 34.23 1.39 -1.89
N PRO A 107 35.21 2.18 -2.35
CA PRO A 107 36.40 2.50 -1.56
C PRO A 107 36.12 3.37 -0.32
N ASN A 108 34.96 4.01 -0.26
CA ASN A 108 34.60 5.02 0.72
C ASN A 108 33.51 4.55 1.71
N TYR A 109 33.11 3.27 1.66
CA TYR A 109 32.07 2.76 2.55
C TYR A 109 32.47 2.90 4.03
N PRO A 110 31.52 3.27 4.91
CA PRO A 110 31.76 3.34 6.34
C PRO A 110 32.22 1.99 6.89
N GLU A 111 33.30 1.97 7.69
CA GLU A 111 33.82 0.73 8.30
C GLU A 111 32.75 -0.02 9.11
N ALA A 112 31.76 0.69 9.67
CA ALA A 112 30.64 0.11 10.39
C ALA A 112 29.77 -0.85 9.56
N TRP A 113 29.83 -0.79 8.22
CA TRP A 113 29.11 -1.69 7.31
C TRP A 113 29.79 -3.05 7.17
N LYS A 114 31.08 -3.15 7.51
CA LYS A 114 31.86 -4.38 7.41
C LYS A 114 31.39 -5.40 8.44
N GLY A 115 31.03 -6.59 7.96
CA GLY A 115 30.44 -7.68 8.75
C GLY A 115 28.97 -7.47 9.12
N THR A 116 28.38 -6.29 8.88
CA THR A 116 26.98 -5.98 9.24
C THR A 116 26.08 -5.90 8.01
N LEU A 117 26.40 -5.03 7.06
CA LEU A 117 25.70 -4.84 5.80
C LEU A 117 26.40 -5.56 4.64
N ILE A 118 27.73 -5.60 4.69
CA ILE A 118 28.60 -6.27 3.72
C ILE A 118 29.41 -7.33 4.47
N PRO A 119 29.37 -8.61 4.08
CA PRO A 119 30.19 -9.66 4.67
C PRO A 119 31.67 -9.28 4.65
N GLU A 120 32.38 -9.58 5.74
CA GLU A 120 33.80 -9.22 5.89
C GLU A 120 34.66 -9.85 4.79
N GLU A 121 34.35 -11.08 4.38
CA GLU A 121 35.01 -11.81 3.30
C GLU A 121 34.85 -11.16 1.91
N PHE A 122 33.83 -10.32 1.73
CA PHE A 122 33.55 -9.64 0.46
C PHE A 122 33.73 -8.11 0.54
N TRP A 123 34.31 -7.61 1.63
CA TRP A 123 34.59 -6.19 1.82
C TRP A 123 35.44 -5.63 0.67
N GLY A 124 34.98 -4.53 0.07
CA GLY A 124 35.60 -3.89 -1.10
C GLY A 124 35.23 -4.54 -2.46
N ASN A 125 34.63 -5.73 -2.46
CA ASN A 125 34.21 -6.43 -3.68
C ASN A 125 32.70 -6.39 -3.92
N TYR A 126 31.90 -6.18 -2.86
CA TYR A 126 30.45 -6.01 -2.97
C TYR A 126 30.06 -4.54 -3.09
N ASP A 127 28.98 -4.29 -3.84
CA ASP A 127 28.28 -3.02 -3.84
C ASP A 127 27.50 -2.83 -2.52
N ALA A 128 27.19 -1.58 -2.20
CA ALA A 128 26.35 -1.22 -1.08
C ALA A 128 24.97 -1.88 -1.25
N PRO A 129 24.38 -2.42 -0.18
CA PRO A 129 22.96 -2.76 -0.18
C PRO A 129 22.07 -1.65 -0.75
N GLY A 130 21.21 -1.98 -1.71
CA GLY A 130 20.39 -1.02 -2.44
C GLY A 130 21.00 -0.50 -3.74
N TRP A 131 22.28 -0.75 -4.04
CA TRP A 131 22.88 -0.39 -5.33
C TRP A 131 22.54 -1.42 -6.41
N THR A 132 21.75 -1.01 -7.41
CA THR A 132 21.13 -1.94 -8.38
C THR A 132 22.11 -2.63 -9.33
N ALA A 133 23.25 -2.00 -9.59
CA ALA A 133 24.30 -2.49 -10.47
C ALA A 133 23.81 -2.89 -11.88
N ASN A 134 22.97 -2.08 -12.52
CA ASN A 134 22.49 -2.36 -13.88
C ASN A 134 23.68 -2.40 -14.88
N GLY A 135 23.86 -3.50 -15.63
CA GLY A 135 25.00 -3.67 -16.52
C GLY A 135 26.09 -4.64 -16.05
N ILE A 136 26.07 -5.11 -14.80
CA ILE A 136 27.09 -6.06 -14.33
C ILE A 136 26.90 -7.47 -14.88
N ALA A 137 28.00 -8.22 -15.03
CA ALA A 137 27.95 -9.62 -15.44
C ALA A 137 27.37 -10.52 -14.32
N PRO A 138 26.69 -11.63 -14.67
CA PRO A 138 26.38 -12.10 -16.04
C PRO A 138 25.14 -11.47 -16.71
N TRP A 139 24.33 -10.66 -16.02
CA TRP A 139 23.04 -10.16 -16.54
C TRP A 139 23.18 -9.11 -17.65
N GLY A 140 24.23 -8.29 -17.62
CA GLY A 140 24.40 -7.21 -18.56
C GLY A 140 23.42 -6.06 -18.33
N PHE A 141 23.29 -5.19 -19.33
CA PHE A 141 22.53 -3.94 -19.23
C PHE A 141 21.08 -4.12 -19.69
N HIS A 142 20.13 -3.67 -18.86
CA HIS A 142 18.70 -3.69 -19.16
C HIS A 142 18.13 -2.27 -19.11
N ALA A 143 17.70 -1.75 -20.26
CA ALA A 143 17.11 -0.42 -20.38
C ALA A 143 15.68 -0.33 -19.82
N ASP A 144 14.93 -1.44 -19.82
CA ASP A 144 13.56 -1.54 -19.32
C ASP A 144 13.58 -1.95 -17.84
N PRO A 145 13.12 -1.10 -16.90
CA PRO A 145 13.08 -1.43 -15.47
C PRO A 145 12.10 -2.55 -15.12
N ILE A 146 11.03 -2.76 -15.90
CA ILE A 146 10.07 -3.85 -15.69
C ILE A 146 10.61 -5.14 -16.30
N GLY A 147 11.08 -5.07 -17.54
CA GLY A 147 11.58 -6.20 -18.31
C GLY A 147 12.93 -6.76 -17.84
N ALA A 148 13.62 -6.07 -16.93
CA ALA A 148 14.88 -6.50 -16.35
C ALA A 148 14.81 -7.83 -15.59
N ASP A 149 15.90 -8.58 -15.59
CA ASP A 149 16.04 -9.79 -14.75
C ASP A 149 16.02 -9.46 -13.25
N GLY A 150 16.73 -8.40 -12.85
CA GLY A 150 16.69 -7.83 -11.50
C GLY A 150 15.54 -6.83 -11.30
N ASN A 151 15.79 -5.82 -10.47
CA ASN A 151 14.87 -4.73 -10.15
C ASN A 151 13.55 -5.16 -9.49
N LEU A 152 13.53 -6.31 -8.80
CA LEU A 152 12.29 -6.87 -8.24
C LEU A 152 11.51 -5.90 -7.37
N PHE A 153 12.20 -5.07 -6.58
CA PHE A 153 11.56 -4.06 -5.74
C PHE A 153 10.60 -3.20 -6.58
N PHE A 154 11.06 -2.70 -7.73
CA PHE A 154 10.35 -1.72 -8.52
C PHE A 154 9.06 -2.33 -9.08
N LYS A 155 9.20 -3.44 -9.81
CA LYS A 155 8.08 -4.10 -10.47
C LYS A 155 7.11 -4.77 -9.49
N GLY A 156 7.62 -5.30 -8.38
CA GLY A 156 6.79 -5.87 -7.31
C GLY A 156 5.91 -4.83 -6.63
N TRP A 157 6.49 -3.69 -6.22
CA TRP A 157 5.74 -2.60 -5.61
C TRP A 157 4.83 -1.88 -6.61
N LEU A 158 5.25 -1.69 -7.85
CA LEU A 158 4.40 -1.16 -8.91
C LEU A 158 3.14 -2.01 -9.07
N ASN A 159 3.27 -3.33 -9.13
CA ASN A 159 2.12 -4.23 -9.23
C ASN A 159 1.20 -4.15 -8.00
N LEU A 160 1.77 -4.04 -6.80
CA LEU A 160 0.98 -3.86 -5.56
C LEU A 160 0.21 -2.54 -5.59
N THR A 161 0.85 -1.43 -5.93
CA THR A 161 0.24 -0.10 -6.03
C THR A 161 -0.90 -0.08 -7.05
N GLN A 162 -0.67 -0.61 -8.26
CA GLN A 162 -1.70 -0.69 -9.31
C GLN A 162 -2.88 -1.61 -8.91
N SER A 163 -2.59 -2.68 -8.17
CA SER A 163 -3.63 -3.56 -7.60
C SER A 163 -4.45 -2.85 -6.53
N LEU A 164 -3.81 -2.15 -5.59
CA LEU A 164 -4.50 -1.35 -4.58
C LEU A 164 -5.35 -0.25 -5.21
N HIS A 165 -4.83 0.45 -6.22
CA HIS A 165 -5.60 1.42 -7.01
C HIS A 165 -6.89 0.78 -7.56
N THR A 166 -6.78 -0.38 -8.22
CA THR A 166 -7.94 -1.07 -8.79
C THR A 166 -8.92 -1.53 -7.70
N TYR A 167 -8.43 -2.02 -6.57
CA TYR A 167 -9.26 -2.44 -5.44
C TYR A 167 -10.00 -1.30 -4.74
N VAL A 168 -9.41 -0.11 -4.68
CA VAL A 168 -10.03 1.05 -4.03
C VAL A 168 -10.98 1.73 -4.99
N SER A 169 -10.54 2.02 -6.22
CA SER A 169 -11.35 2.73 -7.21
C SER A 169 -12.45 1.86 -7.83
N GLY A 170 -12.21 0.56 -7.99
CA GLY A 170 -13.01 -0.32 -8.85
C GLY A 170 -12.73 -0.10 -10.34
N TYR A 171 -11.76 0.74 -10.70
CA TYR A 171 -11.40 1.06 -12.08
C TYR A 171 -10.13 0.33 -12.51
N ASN A 172 -10.24 -0.51 -13.52
CA ASN A 172 -9.14 -1.28 -14.09
C ASN A 172 -8.30 -0.46 -15.10
N LYS A 173 -7.80 0.70 -14.67
CA LYS A 173 -6.99 1.62 -15.50
C LYS A 173 -5.80 0.90 -16.14
N TRP A 174 -5.05 0.17 -15.32
CA TRP A 174 -3.74 -0.41 -15.65
C TRP A 174 -3.81 -1.67 -16.52
N SER A 175 -5.01 -2.14 -16.88
CA SER A 175 -5.20 -3.10 -17.98
C SER A 175 -5.00 -2.48 -19.36
N THR A 176 -5.15 -1.16 -19.47
CA THR A 176 -4.79 -0.41 -20.67
C THR A 176 -3.28 -0.21 -20.71
N PRO A 177 -2.65 -0.27 -21.90
CA PRO A 177 -1.21 -0.05 -22.01
C PRO A 177 -0.75 1.29 -21.43
N PHE A 178 0.37 1.27 -20.70
CA PHE A 178 1.07 2.43 -20.17
C PHE A 178 2.55 2.36 -20.52
N ASN A 179 3.24 3.50 -20.54
CA ASN A 179 4.66 3.59 -20.87
C ASN A 179 5.48 3.79 -19.59
N VAL A 180 6.34 2.83 -19.25
CA VAL A 180 7.35 3.00 -18.20
C VAL A 180 8.58 3.73 -18.75
N ALA A 181 9.14 4.63 -17.95
CA ALA A 181 10.42 5.28 -18.25
C ALA A 181 11.56 4.25 -18.27
N GLY A 182 12.39 4.30 -19.30
CA GLY A 182 13.58 3.48 -19.45
C GLY A 182 14.85 4.32 -19.58
N ALA A 183 16.00 3.65 -19.64
CA ALA A 183 17.29 4.32 -19.74
C ALA A 183 17.41 5.15 -21.02
N TYR A 184 18.17 6.25 -20.97
CA TYR A 184 18.43 7.12 -22.11
C TYR A 184 17.15 7.64 -22.79
N ASN A 185 16.20 8.15 -22.00
CA ASN A 185 14.90 8.64 -22.48
C ASN A 185 14.04 7.59 -23.23
N SER A 186 14.33 6.29 -23.13
CA SER A 186 13.50 5.26 -23.74
C SER A 186 12.16 5.09 -23.00
N ARG A 187 11.19 4.48 -23.67
CA ARG A 187 9.86 4.15 -23.12
C ARG A 187 9.50 2.73 -23.50
N PHE A 188 8.97 1.97 -22.55
CA PHE A 188 8.54 0.58 -22.74
C PHE A 188 7.07 0.44 -22.42
N GLU A 189 6.31 -0.16 -23.32
CA GLU A 189 4.87 -0.33 -23.16
C GLU A 189 4.56 -1.61 -22.38
N TRP A 190 3.76 -1.48 -21.32
CA TRP A 190 3.33 -2.57 -20.46
C TRP A 190 1.84 -2.45 -20.13
N THR A 191 1.25 -3.56 -19.75
CA THR A 191 -0.01 -3.62 -19.00
C THR A 191 0.28 -4.25 -17.64
N GLN A 192 -0.58 -4.02 -16.65
CA GLN A 192 -0.45 -4.67 -15.34
C GLN A 192 -0.50 -6.20 -15.48
N HIS A 193 -1.28 -6.71 -16.43
CA HIS A 193 -1.38 -8.15 -16.68
C HIS A 193 -0.05 -8.75 -17.18
N GLN A 194 0.66 -8.05 -18.08
CA GLN A 194 1.99 -8.47 -18.55
C GLN A 194 3.03 -8.35 -17.43
N LEU A 195 2.96 -7.29 -16.62
CA LEU A 195 3.83 -7.10 -15.46
C LEU A 195 3.68 -8.26 -14.46
N ALA A 196 2.45 -8.62 -14.09
CA ALA A 196 2.18 -9.70 -13.14
C ALA A 196 2.58 -11.09 -13.68
N ASP A 197 2.34 -11.35 -14.98
CA ASP A 197 2.81 -12.58 -15.63
C ASP A 197 4.34 -12.65 -15.69
N HIS A 198 5.01 -11.54 -16.02
CA HIS A 198 6.47 -11.46 -16.03
C HIS A 198 7.06 -11.78 -14.64
N LEU A 199 6.52 -11.18 -13.58
CA LEU A 199 6.87 -11.51 -12.20
C LEU A 199 6.72 -13.02 -11.94
N HIS A 200 5.55 -13.59 -12.22
CA HIS A 200 5.27 -15.02 -12.02
C HIS A 200 6.28 -15.93 -12.74
N GLN A 201 6.62 -15.60 -13.99
CA GLN A 201 7.56 -16.36 -14.80
C GLN A 201 9.00 -16.29 -14.27
N GLN A 202 9.42 -15.16 -13.71
CA GLN A 202 10.76 -15.02 -13.14
C GLN A 202 10.95 -15.94 -11.94
N TRP A 203 10.02 -15.93 -10.97
CA TRP A 203 10.07 -16.88 -9.85
C TRP A 203 10.11 -18.33 -10.30
N SER A 204 9.38 -18.68 -11.35
CA SER A 204 9.34 -20.05 -11.88
C SER A 204 10.71 -20.52 -12.41
N LYS A 205 11.62 -19.59 -12.72
CA LYS A 205 12.98 -19.86 -13.22
C LYS A 205 14.05 -19.73 -12.13
N THR A 206 13.74 -19.07 -11.01
CA THR A 206 14.68 -18.79 -9.91
C THR A 206 14.13 -19.33 -8.58
N PRO A 207 14.43 -20.59 -8.20
CA PRO A 207 13.89 -21.19 -6.96
C PRO A 207 14.26 -20.43 -5.68
N MET A 208 15.42 -19.76 -5.66
CA MET A 208 15.84 -18.90 -4.55
C MET A 208 15.16 -17.52 -4.55
N GLY A 209 14.41 -17.21 -5.61
CA GLY A 209 13.68 -15.95 -5.81
C GLY A 209 14.39 -15.03 -6.82
N PRO A 210 13.64 -14.21 -7.58
CA PRO A 210 14.21 -13.22 -8.48
C PRO A 210 15.01 -12.15 -7.73
N HIS A 211 15.92 -11.50 -8.45
CA HIS A 211 16.87 -10.56 -7.85
C HIS A 211 16.27 -9.17 -7.65
N CYS A 212 16.62 -8.54 -6.52
CA CYS A 212 16.27 -7.17 -6.22
C CYS A 212 17.25 -6.22 -6.93
N GLU A 213 18.51 -6.17 -6.51
CA GLU A 213 19.65 -5.68 -7.30
C GLU A 213 20.19 -6.81 -8.17
N ASN A 214 20.93 -6.50 -9.23
CA ASN A 214 21.64 -7.55 -9.96
C ASN A 214 22.61 -8.26 -9.00
N THR A 215 22.50 -9.60 -8.90
CA THR A 215 23.18 -10.52 -7.96
C THR A 215 22.45 -10.90 -6.67
N LYS A 216 21.51 -10.11 -6.16
CA LYS A 216 21.02 -10.29 -4.78
C LYS A 216 19.53 -10.57 -4.71
N ALA A 217 19.15 -11.69 -4.11
CA ALA A 217 17.77 -12.00 -3.77
C ALA A 217 17.49 -11.61 -2.31
N TRP A 218 16.45 -10.79 -2.08
CA TRP A 218 16.13 -10.24 -0.77
C TRP A 218 14.79 -10.76 -0.28
N PRO A 219 14.72 -11.44 0.88
CA PRO A 219 13.44 -11.95 1.38
C PRO A 219 12.42 -10.85 1.63
N PHE A 220 12.89 -9.65 1.99
CA PHE A 220 12.08 -8.43 2.08
C PHE A 220 11.41 -8.08 0.74
N CYS A 221 12.19 -7.92 -0.33
CA CYS A 221 11.67 -7.63 -1.67
C CYS A 221 10.74 -8.73 -2.19
N LEU A 222 11.15 -9.99 -2.01
CA LEU A 222 10.40 -11.17 -2.45
C LEU A 222 9.03 -11.25 -1.78
N SER A 223 8.97 -10.93 -0.49
CA SER A 223 7.71 -10.90 0.27
C SER A 223 6.80 -9.77 -0.18
N ALA A 224 7.34 -8.58 -0.42
CA ALA A 224 6.53 -7.46 -0.91
C ALA A 224 5.99 -7.69 -2.32
N ALA A 225 6.84 -8.17 -3.23
CA ALA A 225 6.44 -8.47 -4.60
C ALA A 225 5.46 -9.66 -4.66
N GLY A 226 5.60 -10.65 -3.78
CA GLY A 226 4.61 -11.71 -3.55
C GLY A 226 3.26 -11.14 -3.10
N LEU A 227 3.25 -10.16 -2.18
CA LEU A 227 2.02 -9.50 -1.73
C LEU A 227 1.31 -8.76 -2.88
N GLY A 228 2.08 -8.14 -3.77
CA GLY A 228 1.55 -7.56 -5.02
C GLY A 228 0.85 -8.59 -5.90
N LEU A 229 1.46 -9.77 -6.10
CA LEU A 229 0.83 -10.87 -6.83
C LEU A 229 -0.42 -11.40 -6.11
N MET A 230 -0.41 -11.46 -4.77
CA MET A 230 -1.59 -11.84 -3.99
C MET A 230 -2.75 -10.88 -4.25
N MET A 231 -2.51 -9.56 -4.16
CA MET A 231 -3.55 -8.58 -4.39
C MET A 231 -4.08 -8.63 -5.83
N TYR A 232 -3.18 -8.76 -6.80
CA TYR A 232 -3.53 -8.95 -8.20
C TYR A 232 -4.44 -10.16 -8.41
N ASP A 233 -4.08 -11.33 -7.84
CA ASP A 233 -4.89 -12.55 -7.95
C ASP A 233 -6.28 -12.38 -7.32
N LYS A 234 -6.39 -11.62 -6.23
CA LYS A 234 -7.67 -11.34 -5.56
C LYS A 234 -8.61 -10.47 -6.39
N ILE A 235 -8.06 -9.61 -7.24
CA ILE A 235 -8.81 -8.70 -8.11
C ILE A 235 -9.15 -9.35 -9.46
N PHE A 236 -8.22 -10.12 -10.04
CA PHE A 236 -8.28 -10.60 -11.42
C PHE A 236 -8.43 -12.12 -11.57
N ASP A 237 -8.67 -12.85 -10.48
CA ASP A 237 -8.84 -14.31 -10.45
C ASP A 237 -7.76 -15.07 -11.20
N ASN A 238 -6.54 -14.92 -10.70
CA ASN A 238 -5.38 -15.61 -11.20
C ASN A 238 -4.72 -16.39 -10.07
N ASN A 239 -3.61 -17.07 -10.38
CA ASN A 239 -2.87 -17.88 -9.42
C ASN A 239 -1.37 -17.57 -9.49
N PHE A 240 -1.00 -16.33 -9.81
CA PHE A 240 0.39 -15.91 -9.90
C PHE A 240 1.07 -15.87 -8.53
N HIS A 241 0.33 -15.61 -7.45
CA HIS A 241 0.80 -15.65 -6.06
C HIS A 241 1.36 -17.01 -5.66
N SER A 242 0.93 -18.10 -6.30
CA SER A 242 1.48 -19.44 -6.04
C SER A 242 3.01 -19.49 -6.19
N SER A 243 3.61 -18.61 -7.00
CA SER A 243 5.06 -18.43 -7.09
C SER A 243 5.70 -18.09 -5.74
N TYR A 244 5.11 -17.16 -4.98
CA TYR A 244 5.59 -16.81 -3.65
C TYR A 244 5.41 -17.97 -2.67
N SER A 245 4.25 -18.63 -2.68
CA SER A 245 4.01 -19.79 -1.80
C SER A 245 5.02 -20.92 -2.03
N ASN A 246 5.33 -21.21 -3.29
CA ASN A 246 6.32 -22.21 -3.68
C ASN A 246 7.73 -21.78 -3.26
N TRP A 247 8.09 -20.52 -3.51
CA TRP A 247 9.38 -19.95 -3.08
C TRP A 247 9.55 -20.05 -1.57
N LEU A 248 8.57 -19.58 -0.78
CA LEU A 248 8.65 -19.58 0.68
C LEU A 248 8.77 -21.02 1.20
N SER A 249 7.99 -21.94 0.65
CA SER A 249 8.07 -23.37 1.02
C SER A 249 9.45 -23.96 0.71
N PHE A 250 10.07 -23.57 -0.40
CA PHE A 250 11.40 -24.03 -0.79
C PHE A 250 12.53 -23.39 0.02
N THR A 251 12.41 -22.12 0.40
CA THR A 251 13.49 -21.36 1.02
C THR A 251 13.39 -21.24 2.54
N LYS A 252 12.30 -21.69 3.17
CA LYS A 252 12.06 -21.51 4.61
C LYS A 252 13.23 -21.94 5.50
N ASP A 253 13.89 -23.05 5.18
CA ASP A 253 15.02 -23.61 5.93
C ASP A 253 16.40 -23.08 5.48
N LYS A 254 16.43 -22.28 4.42
CA LYS A 254 17.65 -21.67 3.84
C LYS A 254 17.75 -20.21 4.23
N TYR A 255 16.62 -19.51 4.23
CA TYR A 255 16.54 -18.07 4.43
C TYR A 255 16.34 -17.70 5.89
N TYR A 256 15.90 -18.65 6.72
CA TYR A 256 15.60 -18.42 8.12
C TYR A 256 16.13 -19.56 8.99
N GLY A 257 16.71 -19.20 10.13
CA GLY A 257 17.20 -20.14 11.12
C GLY A 257 16.32 -20.19 12.34
N PHE A 258 15.91 -21.37 12.74
CA PHE A 258 15.15 -21.59 13.98
C PHE A 258 15.90 -22.58 14.86
N ASN A 259 15.94 -22.30 16.17
CA ASN A 259 16.49 -23.23 17.14
C ASN A 259 15.54 -24.43 17.35
N LYS A 260 15.97 -25.41 18.15
CA LYS A 260 15.18 -26.62 18.47
C LYS A 260 13.83 -26.34 19.14
N ASN A 261 13.68 -25.18 19.78
CA ASN A 261 12.45 -24.75 20.43
C ASN A 261 11.56 -23.91 19.50
N GLY A 262 11.96 -23.72 18.24
CA GLY A 262 11.24 -22.94 17.24
C GLY A 262 11.45 -21.43 17.33
N SER A 263 12.41 -20.95 18.15
CA SER A 263 12.72 -19.51 18.20
C SER A 263 13.62 -19.11 17.03
N LEU A 264 13.32 -17.96 16.42
CA LEU A 264 14.13 -17.37 15.34
C LEU A 264 15.54 -17.00 15.86
N GLU A 265 16.58 -17.50 15.19
CA GLU A 265 17.98 -17.23 15.52
C GLU A 265 18.63 -16.26 14.53
N TRP A 266 18.28 -16.36 13.24
CA TRP A 266 18.82 -15.51 12.19
C TRP A 266 17.87 -15.42 11.00
N VAL A 267 18.02 -14.34 10.23
CA VAL A 267 17.29 -14.07 8.98
C VAL A 267 18.33 -13.77 7.89
N THR A 268 18.15 -14.29 6.69
CA THR A 268 18.95 -13.89 5.52
C THR A 268 18.51 -12.49 5.13
N MET A 269 19.42 -11.51 5.16
CA MET A 269 19.15 -10.16 4.65
C MET A 269 19.13 -10.20 3.11
N TYR A 270 20.13 -10.86 2.52
CA TYR A 270 20.14 -11.19 1.10
C TYR A 270 20.90 -12.47 0.80
N PHE A 271 20.57 -13.08 -0.34
CA PHE A 271 21.27 -14.21 -0.93
C PHE A 271 21.98 -13.78 -2.22
N ASP A 272 23.27 -14.07 -2.31
CA ASP A 272 24.07 -13.93 -3.53
C ASP A 272 24.20 -15.30 -4.21
N GLU A 273 23.62 -15.43 -5.40
CA GLU A 273 23.67 -16.69 -6.15
C GLU A 273 25.01 -16.98 -6.83
N ILE A 274 25.82 -15.96 -7.12
CA ILE A 274 27.14 -16.14 -7.75
C ILE A 274 28.10 -16.77 -6.75
N ASN A 275 28.08 -16.26 -5.52
CA ASN A 275 28.98 -16.70 -4.46
C ASN A 275 28.35 -17.77 -3.56
N ASP A 276 27.11 -18.19 -3.83
CA ASP A 276 26.30 -19.09 -2.99
C ASP A 276 26.32 -18.67 -1.51
N HIS A 277 26.09 -17.38 -1.27
CA HIS A 277 26.26 -16.77 0.04
C HIS A 277 24.95 -16.22 0.60
N HIS A 278 24.60 -16.65 1.81
CA HIS A 278 23.55 -16.04 2.61
C HIS A 278 24.15 -15.07 3.60
N HIS A 279 23.91 -13.77 3.39
CA HIS A 279 24.30 -12.78 4.40
C HIS A 279 23.25 -12.75 5.49
N ARG A 280 23.58 -13.36 6.64
CA ARG A 280 22.64 -13.57 7.75
C ARG A 280 22.75 -12.45 8.78
N THR A 281 21.61 -11.99 9.25
CA THR A 281 21.47 -10.96 10.28
C THR A 281 20.70 -11.49 11.49
N LEU A 282 20.64 -10.66 12.53
CA LEU A 282 19.90 -10.92 13.76
C LEU A 282 18.38 -11.07 13.51
N PRO A 283 17.63 -11.68 14.45
CA PRO A 283 16.18 -11.87 14.34
C PRO A 283 15.37 -10.59 14.07
N THR A 284 15.91 -9.42 14.40
CA THR A 284 15.27 -8.11 14.21
C THR A 284 14.81 -7.86 12.77
N HIS A 285 15.57 -8.33 11.78
CA HIS A 285 15.23 -8.20 10.36
C HIS A 285 13.95 -8.98 9.99
N GLY A 286 13.51 -9.90 10.84
CA GLY A 286 12.23 -10.59 10.71
C GLY A 286 11.03 -9.64 10.67
N LEU A 287 11.10 -8.46 11.31
CA LEU A 287 10.03 -7.45 11.28
C LEU A 287 9.72 -6.95 9.87
N ALA A 288 10.76 -6.66 9.08
CA ALA A 288 10.61 -6.15 7.71
C ALA A 288 9.90 -7.15 6.80
N VAL A 289 10.15 -8.45 7.00
CA VAL A 289 9.50 -9.53 6.27
C VAL A 289 8.10 -9.81 6.80
N ALA A 290 7.91 -9.78 8.14
CA ALA A 290 6.65 -10.13 8.79
C ALA A 290 5.47 -9.28 8.31
N PHE A 291 5.70 -7.98 8.05
CA PHE A 291 4.66 -7.08 7.51
C PHE A 291 4.09 -7.59 6.19
N TYR A 292 4.95 -7.96 5.24
CA TYR A 292 4.51 -8.49 3.96
C TYR A 292 4.06 -9.95 4.03
N ALA A 293 4.67 -10.75 4.89
CA ALA A 293 4.32 -12.15 5.05
C ALA A 293 2.95 -12.34 5.73
N LYS A 294 2.51 -11.40 6.57
CA LYS A 294 1.29 -11.54 7.39
C LYS A 294 0.05 -11.89 6.58
N PRO A 295 -0.26 -11.23 5.45
CA PRO A 295 -1.41 -11.65 4.64
C PRO A 295 -1.18 -12.97 3.87
N GLN A 296 0.07 -13.32 3.58
CA GLN A 296 0.44 -14.43 2.68
C GLN A 296 0.63 -15.78 3.41
N ASP A 297 1.19 -15.75 4.62
CA ASP A 297 1.35 -16.87 5.55
C ASP A 297 1.35 -16.31 7.00
N PRO A 298 0.16 -16.19 7.63
CA PRO A 298 0.03 -15.57 8.95
C PRO A 298 0.83 -16.26 10.05
N GLN A 299 0.98 -17.59 9.98
CA GLN A 299 1.72 -18.37 10.97
C GLN A 299 3.22 -18.11 10.84
N PHE A 300 3.74 -18.09 9.61
CA PHE A 300 5.13 -17.75 9.38
C PHE A 300 5.46 -16.31 9.77
N ALA A 301 4.58 -15.36 9.43
CA ALA A 301 4.75 -13.97 9.83
C ALA A 301 4.77 -13.80 11.36
N GLU A 302 3.95 -14.55 12.08
CA GLU A 302 3.95 -14.53 13.56
C GLU A 302 5.27 -15.05 14.12
N LEU A 303 5.83 -16.13 13.56
CA LEU A 303 7.15 -16.63 13.98
C LEU A 303 8.24 -15.57 13.82
N LEU A 304 8.22 -14.83 12.70
CA LEU A 304 9.17 -13.76 12.45
C LEU A 304 8.98 -12.57 13.40
N TYR A 305 7.74 -12.10 13.56
CA TYR A 305 7.40 -11.00 14.46
C TYR A 305 7.76 -11.33 15.91
N ARG A 306 7.25 -12.44 16.46
CA ARG A 306 7.52 -12.84 17.84
C ARG A 306 9.01 -13.11 18.07
N GLY A 307 9.69 -13.70 17.09
CA GLY A 307 11.15 -13.88 17.13
C GLY A 307 11.91 -12.58 17.30
N ALA A 308 11.56 -11.55 16.52
CA ALA A 308 12.16 -10.23 16.62
C ALA A 308 11.81 -9.51 17.93
N ILE A 309 10.53 -9.51 18.34
CA ILE A 309 10.07 -8.86 19.58
C ILE A 309 10.75 -9.45 20.81
N ASN A 310 10.85 -10.78 20.89
CA ASN A 310 11.50 -11.47 22.00
C ASN A 310 13.00 -11.16 22.05
N PHE A 311 13.68 -11.13 20.89
CA PHE A 311 15.09 -10.76 20.81
C PHE A 311 15.34 -9.33 21.29
N LEU A 312 14.44 -8.40 20.97
CA LEU A 312 14.53 -6.99 21.37
C LEU A 312 14.06 -6.73 22.81
N GLY A 313 13.32 -7.67 23.42
CA GLY A 313 12.69 -7.48 24.73
C GLY A 313 11.57 -6.43 24.74
N TRP A 314 10.98 -6.13 23.58
CA TRP A 314 9.90 -5.15 23.42
C TRP A 314 8.56 -5.63 24.00
N ASP A 315 8.46 -6.90 24.38
CA ASP A 315 7.34 -7.50 25.13
C ASP A 315 7.55 -7.47 26.65
N ASN A 316 8.80 -7.35 27.14
CA ASN A 316 9.11 -7.34 28.58
C ASN A 316 9.14 -5.92 29.19
N PRO A 317 8.17 -5.52 30.03
CA PRO A 317 8.09 -4.16 30.59
C PRO A 317 9.25 -3.78 31.51
N SER A 318 10.04 -4.74 32.00
CA SER A 318 11.24 -4.47 32.79
C SER A 318 12.42 -3.97 31.94
N ASN A 319 12.37 -4.17 30.62
CA ASN A 319 13.39 -3.69 29.69
C ASN A 319 12.98 -2.30 29.16
N PRO A 320 13.90 -1.35 28.98
CA PRO A 320 13.61 -0.14 28.21
C PRO A 320 13.49 -0.45 26.71
N ILE A 321 12.73 0.35 25.97
CA ILE A 321 12.79 0.37 24.50
C ILE A 321 14.05 1.14 24.12
N THR A 322 14.98 0.53 23.38
CA THR A 322 16.26 1.16 22.98
C THR A 322 16.50 0.98 21.49
N ASN A 323 17.32 1.88 20.92
CA ASN A 323 17.79 1.86 19.53
C ASN A 323 19.20 1.24 19.37
N GLU A 324 19.74 0.62 20.43
CA GLU A 324 21.11 0.09 20.45
C GLU A 324 21.34 -0.97 19.38
N PHE A 325 20.37 -1.87 19.18
CA PHE A 325 20.45 -2.95 18.20
C PHE A 325 19.83 -2.60 16.84
N ILE A 326 19.09 -1.48 16.78
CA ILE A 326 18.38 -1.04 15.59
C ILE A 326 18.45 0.49 15.50
N PRO A 327 19.43 1.04 14.78
CA PRO A 327 19.53 2.48 14.59
C PRO A 327 18.48 3.01 13.59
N ASP A 328 17.95 2.15 12.71
CA ASP A 328 16.97 2.55 11.70
C ASP A 328 15.56 2.71 12.30
N PRO A 329 14.99 3.94 12.34
CA PRO A 329 13.64 4.20 12.86
C PRO A 329 12.53 3.42 12.16
N ARG A 330 12.76 2.94 10.92
CA ARG A 330 11.83 2.10 10.17
C ARG A 330 11.33 0.90 10.97
N MET A 331 12.22 0.23 11.71
CA MET A 331 11.84 -0.98 12.45
C MET A 331 10.94 -0.69 13.65
N PHE A 332 11.03 0.50 14.23
CA PHE A 332 10.10 0.92 15.28
C PHE A 332 8.72 1.22 14.70
N ALA A 333 8.63 1.87 13.53
CA ALA A 333 7.36 2.10 12.83
C ALA A 333 6.70 0.77 12.41
N LEU A 334 7.49 -0.18 11.90
CA LEU A 334 7.02 -1.54 11.61
C LEU A 334 6.60 -2.29 12.87
N GLY A 335 7.39 -2.24 13.94
CA GLY A 335 7.05 -2.85 15.22
C GLY A 335 5.72 -2.32 15.77
N LEU A 336 5.52 -1.00 15.75
CA LEU A 336 4.31 -0.33 16.20
C LEU A 336 3.07 -0.77 15.41
N THR A 337 3.20 -0.87 14.09
CA THR A 337 2.12 -1.31 13.20
C THR A 337 1.82 -2.79 13.41
N MET A 338 2.85 -3.64 13.40
CA MET A 338 2.70 -5.09 13.51
C MET A 338 2.19 -5.51 14.89
N SER A 339 2.57 -4.82 15.97
CA SER A 339 2.02 -5.11 17.29
C SER A 339 0.52 -4.86 17.34
N LYS A 340 0.01 -3.86 16.60
CA LYS A 340 -1.43 -3.61 16.52
C LYS A 340 -2.13 -4.67 15.66
N GLU A 341 -1.56 -5.02 14.51
CA GLU A 341 -2.07 -6.07 13.61
C GLU A 341 -2.15 -7.45 14.30
N PHE A 342 -1.17 -7.79 15.15
CA PHE A 342 -1.13 -9.04 15.92
C PHE A 342 -1.88 -9.01 17.26
N ASP A 343 -2.57 -7.92 17.59
CA ASP A 343 -3.23 -7.72 18.90
C ASP A 343 -2.26 -7.87 20.10
N ASP A 344 -0.99 -7.52 19.90
CA ASP A 344 0.05 -7.53 20.93
C ASP A 344 0.00 -6.24 21.76
N GLN A 345 -0.95 -6.20 22.69
CA GLN A 345 -1.26 -5.02 23.50
C GLN A 345 -0.06 -4.50 24.32
N VAL A 346 0.74 -5.40 24.89
CA VAL A 346 1.88 -5.01 25.74
C VAL A 346 2.95 -4.31 24.91
N THR A 347 3.35 -4.92 23.79
CA THR A 347 4.35 -4.34 22.88
C THR A 347 3.82 -3.06 22.25
N HIS A 348 2.55 -3.04 21.82
CA HIS A 348 1.95 -1.88 21.17
C HIS A 348 1.93 -0.66 22.08
N GLU A 349 1.49 -0.79 23.32
CA GLU A 349 1.42 0.36 24.24
C GLU A 349 2.80 0.93 24.56
N ARG A 350 3.82 0.06 24.66
CA ARG A 350 5.21 0.49 24.89
C ARG A 350 5.80 1.19 23.67
N LEU A 351 5.61 0.64 22.47
CA LEU A 351 6.08 1.26 21.23
C LEU A 351 5.31 2.54 20.90
N ARG A 352 4.01 2.60 21.21
CA ARG A 352 3.20 3.81 21.05
C ARG A 352 3.74 4.92 21.92
N LYS A 353 4.00 4.65 23.21
CA LYS A 353 4.63 5.63 24.11
C LYS A 353 5.99 6.10 23.56
N TYR A 354 6.82 5.17 23.10
CA TYR A 354 8.11 5.50 22.49
C TYR A 354 7.94 6.40 21.26
N ALA A 355 6.98 6.11 20.38
CA ALA A 355 6.69 6.91 19.20
C ALA A 355 6.23 8.33 19.56
N GLU A 356 5.35 8.49 20.57
CA GLU A 356 4.96 9.82 21.06
C GLU A 356 6.15 10.66 21.54
N GLU A 357 7.14 10.01 22.15
CA GLU A 357 8.33 10.67 22.71
C GLU A 357 9.43 10.92 21.67
N ASN A 358 9.51 10.12 20.59
CA ASN A 358 10.69 10.07 19.72
C ASN A 358 10.40 10.26 18.21
N PHE A 359 9.14 10.18 17.77
CA PHE A 359 8.80 10.36 16.35
C PHE A 359 8.33 11.77 16.01
N GLU A 360 8.23 12.67 17.00
CA GLU A 360 7.68 14.02 16.83
C GLU A 360 6.31 14.03 16.10
N PRO A 361 5.26 13.38 16.65
CA PRO A 361 3.92 13.47 16.08
C PRO A 361 3.35 14.87 16.22
N GLN A 362 2.96 15.49 15.11
CA GLN A 362 2.45 16.86 15.12
C GLN A 362 1.28 17.03 14.16
N PHE A 363 0.29 17.82 14.60
CA PHE A 363 -0.63 18.43 13.65
C PHE A 363 0.01 19.69 13.06
N PHE A 364 -0.24 19.95 11.78
CA PHE A 364 0.34 21.05 11.04
C PHE A 364 -0.60 21.51 9.91
N GLY A 365 -0.09 22.41 9.05
CA GLY A 365 -0.85 22.97 7.95
C GLY A 365 -1.89 23.99 8.41
N LEU A 366 -2.80 24.38 7.52
CA LEU A 366 -3.84 25.35 7.84
C LEU A 366 -4.75 24.79 8.95
N ASN A 367 -4.91 25.56 10.04
CA ASN A 367 -5.80 25.24 11.18
C ASN A 367 -5.55 23.89 11.88
N ASP A 368 -4.31 23.38 11.83
CA ASP A 368 -3.94 22.05 12.33
C ASP A 368 -4.70 20.91 11.61
N GLY A 369 -5.02 21.10 10.32
CA GLY A 369 -5.80 20.18 9.51
C GLY A 369 -5.01 19.00 8.93
N GLN A 370 -3.69 18.98 9.08
CA GLN A 370 -2.79 17.92 8.61
C GLN A 370 -2.06 17.26 9.79
N PHE A 371 -1.57 16.03 9.63
CA PHE A 371 -0.85 15.29 10.67
C PHE A 371 0.29 14.43 10.09
N GLY A 372 1.39 14.26 10.82
CA GLY A 372 2.51 13.38 10.44
C GLY A 372 3.58 13.25 11.53
N PHE A 373 4.64 12.49 11.23
CA PHE A 373 5.79 12.22 12.11
C PHE A 373 7.12 12.71 11.50
N TRP A 374 7.98 13.36 12.30
CA TRP A 374 9.23 14.00 11.85
C TRP A 374 10.53 13.30 12.27
N PHE A 375 10.47 12.41 13.27
CA PHE A 375 11.60 11.60 13.73
C PHE A 375 12.84 12.38 14.19
N ASN A 376 12.70 13.63 14.65
CA ASN A 376 13.79 14.48 15.13
C ASN A 376 14.87 14.78 14.07
N LEU A 377 14.47 14.83 12.80
CA LEU A 377 15.39 15.05 11.67
C LEU A 377 15.56 16.54 11.30
N GLY A 378 14.83 17.45 11.94
CA GLY A 378 14.93 18.90 11.71
C GLY A 378 14.37 19.36 10.36
N GLU A 379 13.36 18.66 9.85
CA GLU A 379 12.80 18.89 8.52
C GLU A 379 11.55 19.78 8.52
N LYS A 380 11.23 20.32 7.34
CA LYS A 380 10.04 21.16 7.17
C LYS A 380 8.73 20.38 7.11
N TRP A 381 8.81 19.10 6.73
CA TRP A 381 7.65 18.26 6.41
C TRP A 381 7.80 16.89 7.11
N PRO A 382 6.70 16.15 7.34
CA PRO A 382 6.79 14.82 7.90
C PRO A 382 7.75 13.96 7.09
N ARG A 383 8.52 13.11 7.77
CA ARG A 383 9.45 12.23 7.08
C ARG A 383 8.69 11.19 6.27
N GLY A 384 8.64 11.34 4.94
CA GLY A 384 7.76 10.59 4.03
C GLY A 384 7.55 9.13 4.36
N GLN A 385 8.53 8.26 4.06
CA GLN A 385 8.34 6.81 4.13
C GLN A 385 8.13 6.31 5.58
N LEU A 386 8.89 6.87 6.54
CA LEU A 386 8.78 6.49 7.95
C LEU A 386 7.45 6.92 8.58
N SER A 387 6.98 8.12 8.25
CA SER A 387 5.67 8.63 8.67
C SER A 387 4.57 7.78 8.05
N ALA A 388 4.66 7.43 6.77
CA ALA A 388 3.69 6.57 6.09
C ALA A 388 3.55 5.20 6.78
N LEU A 389 4.67 4.57 7.17
CA LEU A 389 4.65 3.32 7.94
C LEU A 389 4.05 3.51 9.33
N ALA A 390 4.45 4.54 10.07
CA ALA A 390 3.90 4.80 11.41
C ALA A 390 2.39 5.08 11.37
N MET A 391 1.91 5.73 10.31
CA MET A 391 0.49 6.00 10.08
C MET A 391 -0.34 4.74 9.84
N CYS A 392 0.27 3.62 9.43
CA CYS A 392 -0.45 2.35 9.39
C CYS A 392 -0.97 1.97 10.79
N ALA A 393 -0.22 2.24 11.87
CA ALA A 393 -0.67 1.95 13.24
C ALA A 393 -1.87 2.81 13.69
N GLU A 394 -2.06 4.00 13.11
CA GLU A 394 -3.23 4.85 13.41
C GLU A 394 -4.51 4.29 12.77
N VAL A 395 -4.41 3.60 11.63
CA VAL A 395 -5.55 3.10 10.86
C VAL A 395 -5.82 1.61 11.13
N CYS A 396 -4.76 0.82 11.29
CA CYS A 396 -4.84 -0.64 11.45
C CYS A 396 -5.60 -1.01 12.73
N GLU A 397 -6.40 -2.06 12.65
CA GLU A 397 -6.96 -2.78 13.81
C GLU A 397 -6.36 -4.19 13.82
N PRO A 398 -6.54 -4.97 14.90
CA PRO A 398 -6.17 -6.39 14.88
C PRO A 398 -6.70 -7.12 13.64
N GLY A 399 -5.79 -7.71 12.86
CA GLY A 399 -6.09 -8.46 11.64
C GLY A 399 -6.54 -7.65 10.42
N ALA A 400 -6.49 -6.31 10.47
CA ALA A 400 -6.94 -5.47 9.36
C ALA A 400 -6.05 -5.60 8.13
N TRP A 401 -4.74 -5.66 8.31
CA TRP A 401 -3.79 -5.82 7.20
C TRP A 401 -3.92 -7.19 6.54
N GLU A 402 -4.01 -8.26 7.33
CA GLU A 402 -4.30 -9.60 6.79
C GLU A 402 -5.64 -9.64 6.04
N SER A 403 -6.68 -9.01 6.60
CA SER A 403 -8.04 -9.01 6.03
C SER A 403 -8.13 -8.29 4.69
N LEU A 404 -7.40 -7.19 4.51
CA LEU A 404 -7.35 -6.43 3.25
C LEU A 404 -7.07 -7.33 2.04
N PHE A 405 -6.13 -8.28 2.17
CA PHE A 405 -5.77 -9.20 1.09
C PHE A 405 -6.54 -10.52 1.13
N ASN A 406 -6.90 -11.03 2.32
CA ASN A 406 -7.57 -12.33 2.42
C ASN A 406 -9.08 -12.26 2.22
N ARG A 407 -9.70 -11.15 2.59
CA ARG A 407 -11.15 -10.91 2.58
C ARG A 407 -11.44 -9.50 2.01
N PRO A 408 -10.97 -9.19 0.79
CA PRO A 408 -11.22 -7.88 0.18
C PRO A 408 -12.74 -7.61 0.12
N ASN A 409 -13.15 -6.44 0.56
CA ASN A 409 -14.54 -6.00 0.48
C ASN A 409 -14.84 -5.54 -0.95
N LEU A 410 -15.43 -6.42 -1.74
CA LEU A 410 -15.80 -6.10 -3.12
C LEU A 410 -17.29 -5.77 -3.29
N THR A 411 -18.12 -6.00 -2.26
CA THR A 411 -19.52 -5.58 -2.30
C THR A 411 -19.68 -4.06 -2.29
N LYS A 412 -18.68 -3.32 -1.77
CA LYS A 412 -18.62 -1.85 -1.78
C LYS A 412 -18.79 -1.18 -3.15
N PHE A 413 -18.59 -1.92 -4.25
CA PHE A 413 -18.83 -1.40 -5.60
C PHE A 413 -20.30 -1.41 -6.03
N TYR A 414 -21.13 -2.20 -5.33
CA TYR A 414 -22.55 -2.37 -5.63
C TYR A 414 -23.44 -1.69 -4.59
N SER A 415 -23.01 -1.67 -3.32
CA SER A 415 -23.78 -1.05 -2.24
C SER A 415 -23.88 0.47 -2.40
N PRO A 416 -25.00 1.08 -1.94
CA PRO A 416 -25.15 2.53 -1.93
C PRO A 416 -23.98 3.24 -1.23
N SER A 417 -23.50 4.31 -1.86
CA SER A 417 -22.25 4.98 -1.47
C SER A 417 -22.35 6.49 -1.64
N ILE A 418 -21.37 7.23 -1.12
CA ILE A 418 -21.26 8.70 -1.25
C ILE A 418 -20.09 9.11 -2.15
N GLN A 419 -20.25 10.21 -2.87
CA GLN A 419 -19.24 10.86 -3.71
C GLN A 419 -19.47 12.37 -3.80
N GLY A 420 -18.54 13.08 -4.43
CA GLY A 420 -18.60 14.53 -4.59
C GLY A 420 -18.29 15.27 -3.28
N ILE A 421 -17.49 14.68 -2.39
CA ILE A 421 -17.06 15.35 -1.15
C ILE A 421 -16.16 16.54 -1.50
N ASP A 422 -16.49 17.70 -0.94
CA ASP A 422 -15.68 18.92 -1.03
C ASP A 422 -14.40 18.81 -0.18
N PHE A 423 -13.47 17.98 -0.62
CA PHE A 423 -12.20 17.73 0.06
C PHE A 423 -11.13 18.75 -0.35
N PRO A 424 -10.30 19.29 0.57
CA PRO A 424 -10.18 18.97 2.00
C PRO A 424 -11.07 19.83 2.92
N ALA A 425 -12.02 20.61 2.39
CA ALA A 425 -12.90 21.41 3.24
C ALA A 425 -13.77 20.55 4.15
N LEU A 426 -14.21 19.38 3.66
CA LEU A 426 -15.04 18.40 4.34
C LEU A 426 -14.33 17.05 4.43
N PHE A 427 -14.27 16.48 5.64
CA PHE A 427 -13.76 15.13 5.88
C PHE A 427 -14.90 14.14 6.11
N VAL A 428 -14.66 12.90 5.70
CA VAL A 428 -15.52 11.75 5.99
C VAL A 428 -14.89 10.97 7.14
N GLU A 429 -15.55 10.97 8.29
CA GLU A 429 -15.09 10.21 9.47
C GLU A 429 -15.58 8.76 9.40
N LYS A 430 -16.77 8.57 8.83
CA LYS A 430 -17.45 7.29 8.70
C LYS A 430 -18.15 7.23 7.36
N ALA A 431 -18.07 6.10 6.66
CA ALA A 431 -18.89 5.82 5.48
C ALA A 431 -18.96 4.31 5.23
N PHE A 432 -20.08 3.67 5.53
CA PHE A 432 -20.31 2.27 5.19
C PHE A 432 -21.80 2.00 4.98
N HIS A 433 -22.11 1.01 4.16
CA HIS A 433 -23.46 0.48 4.01
C HIS A 433 -23.61 -0.81 4.85
N ASP A 434 -24.60 -0.85 5.74
CA ASP A 434 -25.04 -2.09 6.40
C ASP A 434 -25.99 -2.82 5.45
N ASP A 435 -25.43 -3.73 4.65
CA ASP A 435 -26.17 -4.51 3.66
C ASP A 435 -27.25 -5.43 4.26
N GLN A 436 -27.20 -5.72 5.57
CA GLN A 436 -28.20 -6.53 6.26
C GLN A 436 -29.38 -5.67 6.75
N GLN A 437 -29.12 -4.41 7.09
CA GLN A 437 -30.14 -3.47 7.56
C GLN A 437 -30.66 -2.53 6.47
N GLY A 438 -30.02 -2.52 5.30
CA GLY A 438 -30.33 -1.62 4.19
C GLY A 438 -30.16 -0.16 4.56
N GLN A 439 -29.06 0.14 5.25
CA GLN A 439 -28.76 1.48 5.76
C GLN A 439 -27.35 1.92 5.34
N LEU A 440 -27.28 3.07 4.65
CA LEU A 440 -26.03 3.80 4.47
C LEU A 440 -25.80 4.68 5.71
N HIS A 441 -24.66 4.53 6.35
CA HIS A 441 -24.20 5.39 7.44
C HIS A 441 -22.99 6.19 6.99
N PHE A 442 -23.05 7.51 7.14
CA PHE A 442 -21.84 8.33 6.99
C PHE A 442 -21.86 9.52 7.93
N SER A 443 -20.66 9.96 8.31
CA SER A 443 -20.45 11.11 9.18
C SER A 443 -19.40 12.00 8.54
N ILE A 444 -19.70 13.29 8.48
CA ILE A 444 -18.82 14.31 7.93
C ILE A 444 -18.38 15.28 9.02
N ARG A 445 -17.26 15.95 8.81
CA ARG A 445 -16.72 17.00 9.69
C ARG A 445 -16.02 18.08 8.88
N ASP A 446 -15.91 19.27 9.42
CA ASP A 446 -15.06 20.33 8.89
C ASP A 446 -13.58 19.92 8.88
N GLY A 447 -13.00 19.84 7.69
CA GLY A 447 -11.58 19.59 7.47
C GLY A 447 -10.76 20.88 7.36
N ASP A 448 -11.35 21.93 6.77
CA ASP A 448 -10.82 23.30 6.81
C ASP A 448 -11.75 24.21 7.60
N LYS A 449 -11.30 24.61 8.80
CA LYS A 449 -12.06 25.50 9.69
C LYS A 449 -12.34 26.89 9.10
N THR A 450 -11.64 27.31 8.05
CA THR A 450 -11.98 28.56 7.35
C THR A 450 -13.24 28.44 6.49
N LYS A 451 -13.67 27.20 6.20
CA LYS A 451 -14.83 26.86 5.40
C LYS A 451 -16.04 26.45 6.24
N THR A 452 -15.92 26.38 7.56
CA THR A 452 -17.02 25.95 8.44
C THR A 452 -18.31 26.73 8.17
N ASN A 453 -19.44 26.02 8.11
CA ASN A 453 -20.78 26.51 7.75
C ASN A 453 -20.93 27.02 6.30
N GLN A 454 -19.92 26.86 5.42
CA GLN A 454 -20.13 27.10 3.99
C GLN A 454 -20.98 25.96 3.42
N LYS A 455 -21.90 26.32 2.52
CA LYS A 455 -22.77 25.35 1.86
C LYS A 455 -21.95 24.44 0.97
N THR A 456 -22.28 23.15 1.00
CA THR A 456 -21.72 22.12 0.13
C THR A 456 -22.80 21.09 -0.20
N PHE A 457 -22.47 20.10 -1.02
CA PHE A 457 -23.38 19.00 -1.33
C PHE A 457 -22.63 17.68 -1.34
N ILE A 458 -23.37 16.59 -1.14
CA ILE A 458 -22.85 15.22 -1.18
C ILE A 458 -23.80 14.40 -2.04
N GLU A 459 -23.27 13.73 -3.06
CA GLU A 459 -24.05 12.81 -3.88
C GLU A 459 -24.09 11.44 -3.22
N VAL A 460 -25.28 10.86 -3.12
CA VAL A 460 -25.48 9.45 -2.76
C VAL A 460 -25.86 8.72 -4.04
N PHE A 461 -25.17 7.64 -4.35
CA PHE A 461 -25.34 6.87 -5.57
C PHE A 461 -25.52 5.37 -5.31
N ASN A 462 -25.82 4.61 -6.38
CA ASN A 462 -26.16 3.19 -6.33
C ASN A 462 -27.40 2.88 -5.46
N LEU A 463 -28.36 3.81 -5.37
CA LEU A 463 -29.64 3.54 -4.71
C LEU A 463 -30.50 2.63 -5.61
N PRO A 464 -31.19 1.63 -5.04
CA PRO A 464 -32.11 0.80 -5.82
C PRO A 464 -33.36 1.57 -6.26
N ASP A 465 -33.81 2.54 -5.45
CA ASP A 465 -34.88 3.48 -5.78
C ASP A 465 -34.75 4.74 -4.91
N ALA A 466 -34.36 5.85 -5.52
CA ALA A 466 -34.21 7.15 -4.87
C ALA A 466 -35.54 7.71 -4.33
N ASN A 467 -36.70 7.24 -4.82
CA ASN A 467 -38.01 7.73 -4.38
C ASN A 467 -38.49 7.13 -3.06
N SER A 468 -37.90 6.01 -2.62
CA SER A 468 -38.34 5.27 -1.42
C SER A 468 -37.39 5.40 -0.23
N ILE A 469 -36.40 6.29 -0.31
CA ILE A 469 -35.41 6.48 0.76
C ILE A 469 -35.99 7.27 1.95
N THR A 470 -35.33 7.13 3.10
CA THR A 470 -35.53 8.02 4.26
C THR A 470 -34.18 8.43 4.82
N ILE A 471 -33.98 9.74 5.02
CA ILE A 471 -32.72 10.31 5.51
C ILE A 471 -32.93 10.85 6.92
N LEU A 472 -32.03 10.50 7.82
CA LEU A 472 -31.85 11.15 9.10
C LEU A 472 -30.53 11.91 9.09
N CYS A 473 -30.53 13.15 9.55
CA CYS A 473 -29.34 13.93 9.89
C CYS A 473 -29.38 14.25 11.38
N ASP A 474 -28.34 13.86 12.11
CA ASP A 474 -28.22 14.06 13.57
C ASP A 474 -29.45 13.53 14.33
N GLY A 475 -29.98 12.38 13.87
CA GLY A 475 -31.13 11.70 14.44
C GLY A 475 -32.49 12.31 14.09
N LYS A 476 -32.55 13.36 13.26
CA LYS A 476 -33.79 14.03 12.83
C LYS A 476 -34.06 13.78 11.36
N GLU A 477 -35.34 13.74 10.98
CA GLU A 477 -35.75 13.64 9.58
C GLU A 477 -35.14 14.78 8.77
N PHE A 478 -34.50 14.42 7.66
CA PHE A 478 -33.78 15.34 6.79
C PHE A 478 -34.42 15.36 5.40
N ARG A 479 -34.72 16.56 4.89
CA ARG A 479 -35.46 16.75 3.63
C ARG A 479 -34.78 17.69 2.64
N ASP A 480 -33.62 18.25 2.97
CA ASP A 480 -32.88 19.15 2.08
C ASP A 480 -31.98 18.35 1.14
N TYR A 481 -32.61 17.60 0.24
CA TYR A 481 -31.94 16.88 -0.83
C TYR A 481 -32.72 17.01 -2.12
N THR A 482 -32.05 16.76 -3.24
CA THR A 482 -32.64 16.75 -4.57
C THR A 482 -32.41 15.39 -5.22
N MET A 483 -33.39 14.88 -5.96
CA MET A 483 -33.18 13.69 -6.77
C MET A 483 -32.41 14.09 -8.03
N VAL A 484 -31.31 13.38 -8.29
CA VAL A 484 -30.52 13.54 -9.52
C VAL A 484 -31.09 12.63 -10.61
N ASP A 485 -31.35 11.37 -10.25
CA ASP A 485 -32.09 10.38 -11.04
C ASP A 485 -32.64 9.26 -10.13
N ASP A 486 -33.22 8.21 -10.70
CA ASP A 486 -33.84 7.10 -9.96
C ASP A 486 -32.87 6.33 -9.04
N SER A 487 -31.56 6.48 -9.22
CA SER A 487 -30.51 5.80 -8.45
C SER A 487 -29.62 6.75 -7.63
N ARG A 488 -29.88 8.06 -7.69
CA ARG A 488 -28.98 9.08 -7.13
C ARG A 488 -29.72 10.27 -6.52
N ILE A 489 -29.21 10.75 -5.40
CA ILE A 489 -29.65 12.01 -4.78
C ILE A 489 -28.46 12.90 -4.46
N SER A 490 -28.70 14.20 -4.36
CA SER A 490 -27.74 15.20 -3.86
C SER A 490 -28.26 15.79 -2.56
N ILE A 491 -27.55 15.54 -1.46
CA ILE A 491 -27.81 16.08 -0.12
C ILE A 491 -27.19 17.47 -0.05
N ASN A 492 -28.00 18.51 0.19
CA ASN A 492 -27.49 19.86 0.43
C ASN A 492 -27.12 19.97 1.92
N THR A 493 -25.88 20.28 2.21
CA THR A 493 -25.41 20.39 3.61
C THR A 493 -24.43 21.55 3.75
N GLU A 494 -23.72 21.60 4.87
CA GLU A 494 -22.68 22.57 5.13
C GLU A 494 -21.41 21.87 5.60
N VAL A 495 -20.30 22.58 5.47
CA VAL A 495 -19.01 22.15 6.02
C VAL A 495 -19.07 22.21 7.54
N ASN A 496 -19.54 21.13 8.16
CA ASN A 496 -19.75 21.00 9.60
C ASN A 496 -19.83 19.52 10.00
N HIS A 497 -19.93 19.25 11.30
CA HIS A 497 -20.13 17.90 11.78
C HIS A 497 -21.60 17.48 11.69
N HIS A 498 -21.86 16.47 10.87
CA HIS A 498 -23.19 15.87 10.69
C HIS A 498 -23.11 14.36 10.59
N ASN A 499 -24.12 13.68 11.15
CA ASN A 499 -24.27 12.24 11.10
C ASN A 499 -25.51 11.86 10.27
N PHE A 500 -25.29 11.22 9.13
CA PHE A 500 -26.34 10.79 8.23
C PHE A 500 -26.60 9.29 8.34
N VAL A 501 -27.88 8.93 8.32
CA VAL A 501 -28.36 7.56 8.17
C VAL A 501 -29.43 7.55 7.09
N ILE A 502 -29.20 6.79 6.02
CA ILE A 502 -30.13 6.68 4.90
C ILE A 502 -30.63 5.25 4.84
N ARG A 503 -31.94 5.05 4.95
CA ARG A 503 -32.58 3.79 4.58
C ARG A 503 -32.66 3.73 3.07
N THR A 504 -31.90 2.81 2.47
CA THR A 504 -31.69 2.74 1.02
C THR A 504 -32.61 1.72 0.35
N GLY A 505 -33.11 0.74 1.11
CA GLY A 505 -33.84 -0.41 0.56
C GLY A 505 -32.95 -1.44 -0.15
N TYR A 506 -31.63 -1.25 -0.16
CA TYR A 506 -30.67 -2.20 -0.71
C TYR A 506 -30.33 -3.25 0.33
N PHE A 507 -30.43 -4.53 -0.01
CA PHE A 507 -30.05 -5.63 0.88
C PHE A 507 -29.20 -6.65 0.10
N LEU A 508 -28.18 -7.20 0.76
CA LEU A 508 -27.47 -8.38 0.28
C LEU A 508 -27.61 -9.51 1.28
N SER A 509 -28.08 -10.67 0.82
CA SER A 509 -28.00 -11.89 1.61
C SER A 509 -26.54 -12.33 1.77
N GLN A 510 -26.23 -13.08 2.83
CA GLN A 510 -24.87 -13.64 3.03
C GLN A 510 -24.40 -14.49 1.84
N GLN A 511 -25.34 -15.15 1.13
CA GLN A 511 -25.02 -15.93 -0.07
C GLN A 511 -24.67 -15.05 -1.26
N GLU A 512 -25.36 -13.91 -1.42
CA GLU A 512 -25.05 -12.92 -2.46
C GLU A 512 -23.77 -12.17 -2.15
N GLU A 513 -23.53 -11.78 -0.89
CA GLU A 513 -22.28 -11.17 -0.43
C GLU A 513 -21.09 -12.11 -0.70
N TRP A 514 -21.19 -13.37 -0.26
CA TRP A 514 -20.19 -14.39 -0.56
C TRP A 514 -20.06 -14.61 -2.07
N GLY A 515 -21.18 -14.63 -2.77
CA GLY A 515 -21.27 -14.77 -4.21
C GLY A 515 -20.63 -13.61 -4.96
N LEU A 516 -20.72 -12.36 -4.52
CA LEU A 516 -20.11 -11.18 -5.15
C LEU A 516 -18.62 -11.13 -4.87
N ASN A 517 -18.23 -11.40 -3.62
CA ASN A 517 -16.83 -11.59 -3.22
C ASN A 517 -16.18 -12.81 -3.91
N LYS A 518 -16.98 -13.71 -4.50
CA LYS A 518 -16.56 -14.80 -5.37
C LYS A 518 -16.75 -14.54 -6.87
N LYS A 519 -17.76 -13.79 -7.31
CA LYS A 519 -18.08 -13.54 -8.73
C LYS A 519 -17.12 -12.55 -9.36
N LEU A 520 -16.59 -11.60 -8.59
CA LEU A 520 -15.42 -10.83 -9.03
C LEU A 520 -14.17 -11.70 -9.18
N LYS A 521 -14.18 -12.92 -8.59
CA LYS A 521 -13.23 -13.97 -8.91
C LYS A 521 -13.70 -14.73 -10.18
N GLU A 522 -14.94 -15.22 -10.23
CA GLU A 522 -15.43 -16.11 -11.32
C GLU A 522 -15.89 -15.46 -12.65
N VAL A 523 -15.57 -14.20 -13.00
CA VAL A 523 -15.92 -13.61 -14.34
C VAL A 523 -15.37 -14.46 -15.51
N LYS A 524 -14.48 -15.40 -15.23
CA LYS A 524 -13.85 -16.35 -16.16
C LYS A 524 -14.69 -17.45 -16.82
N ASN A 525 -15.98 -17.66 -16.53
CA ASN A 525 -16.66 -18.88 -17.02
C ASN A 525 -17.84 -18.71 -17.99
N LEU A 526 -17.89 -17.62 -18.78
CA LEU A 526 -18.82 -17.51 -19.93
C LEU A 526 -18.15 -17.51 -21.33
N GLU A 527 -16.86 -17.79 -21.43
CA GLU A 527 -16.19 -18.05 -22.73
C GLU A 527 -15.72 -19.51 -22.83
N GLY A 528 -16.67 -20.43 -22.68
CA GLY A 528 -16.44 -21.87 -22.79
C GLY A 528 -17.29 -22.54 -23.86
N THR A 529 -17.48 -21.93 -25.04
CA THR A 529 -17.88 -22.63 -26.29
C THR A 529 -17.94 -21.68 -27.51
N ARG A 530 -16.89 -21.65 -28.35
CA ARG A 530 -16.91 -21.76 -29.85
C ARG A 530 -15.68 -21.14 -30.56
N SER A 531 -14.93 -22.02 -31.23
CA SER A 531 -14.26 -21.91 -32.54
C SER A 531 -13.96 -20.54 -33.19
N SER A 532 -12.65 -20.31 -33.41
CA SER A 532 -11.97 -19.70 -34.57
C SER A 532 -12.52 -18.39 -35.19
N HIS A 533 -11.96 -17.25 -34.77
CA HIS A 533 -11.44 -16.13 -35.59
C HIS A 533 -11.14 -14.94 -34.65
N SER A 534 -9.94 -14.35 -34.71
CA SER A 534 -9.65 -13.04 -34.09
C SER A 534 -10.55 -11.96 -34.73
N PRO A 535 -11.11 -10.99 -33.98
CA PRO A 535 -10.32 -9.88 -33.43
C PRO A 535 -10.79 -9.26 -32.08
N ARG A 536 -9.90 -8.47 -31.47
CA ARG A 536 -10.11 -7.40 -30.45
C ARG A 536 -11.05 -7.71 -29.27
N LEU A 537 -10.46 -7.98 -28.10
CA LEU A 537 -11.16 -7.99 -26.82
C LEU A 537 -11.24 -6.57 -26.24
N THR A 538 -12.45 -6.01 -26.21
CA THR A 538 -12.85 -4.95 -25.30
C THR A 538 -13.59 -5.59 -24.13
N SER A 539 -13.00 -5.67 -22.93
CA SER A 539 -13.76 -6.01 -21.72
C SER A 539 -14.28 -4.73 -21.09
N SER A 540 -15.51 -4.36 -21.45
CA SER A 540 -16.26 -3.34 -20.73
C SER A 540 -16.79 -3.94 -19.43
N LEU A 541 -16.24 -3.51 -18.29
CA LEU A 541 -17.03 -3.42 -17.06
C LEU A 541 -18.19 -2.48 -17.38
N ILE A 542 -19.42 -3.01 -17.43
CA ILE A 542 -20.62 -2.16 -17.50
C ILE A 542 -20.76 -1.52 -16.12
N LEU A 543 -20.12 -0.36 -15.97
CA LEU A 543 -20.46 0.63 -14.96
C LEU A 543 -21.77 1.31 -15.39
N PRO A 544 -22.61 1.80 -14.44
CA PRO A 544 -23.70 2.70 -14.79
C PRO A 544 -23.14 3.88 -15.59
N SER A 545 -23.63 4.01 -16.81
CA SER A 545 -23.28 5.06 -17.75
C SER A 545 -23.67 6.42 -17.19
N ASN A 546 -22.69 7.33 -17.02
CA ASN A 546 -22.85 8.78 -17.19
C ASN A 546 -21.49 9.51 -17.03
N LEU A 547 -20.67 9.48 -18.09
CA LEU A 547 -19.76 10.59 -18.37
C LEU A 547 -20.21 11.18 -19.70
N ASN A 548 -21.06 12.21 -19.62
CA ASN A 548 -21.47 12.96 -20.78
C ASN A 548 -20.26 13.65 -21.41
N SER A 549 -20.01 13.27 -22.65
CA SER A 549 -19.30 14.03 -23.67
C SER A 549 -20.01 15.35 -24.03
N CYS A 550 -19.19 16.30 -24.53
CA CYS A 550 -19.47 17.55 -25.28
C CYS A 550 -19.59 18.87 -24.47
N GLY A 551 -18.94 19.97 -24.89
CA GLY A 551 -18.14 20.18 -26.11
C GLY A 551 -17.57 21.60 -26.30
N CYS A 552 -16.90 21.75 -27.44
CA CYS A 552 -16.46 22.98 -28.13
C CYS A 552 -15.08 23.59 -27.77
N CYS A 553 -13.99 22.97 -28.25
CA CYS A 553 -13.02 23.49 -29.23
C CYS A 553 -11.89 22.49 -29.42
#